data_AF-A0A7W1LET3-F1
#
_entry.id   AF-A0A7W1LET3-F1
#
_cell.length_a   1.000
_cell.length_b   1.000
_cell.length_c   1.000
_cell.angle_alpha   90.00
_cell.angle_beta   90.00
_cell.angle_gamma   90.00
#
_symmetry.space_group_name_H-M   'P 1'
#
loop_
_entity.id
_entity.type
_entity.pdbx_description
1 polymer ?
#
loop_
_entity_poly.entity_id
_entity_poly.type
_entity_poly.pdbx_seq_one_letter_code
_entity_poly.pdbx_strand_id
1 'polypeptide(L)'
;MSLPEKIESFIKNLPDAEGARRFYQQFAEKFPAEEKKLAKNEGLLSDVLTLAAFSPLLAMTILQNPSYISWLNRQRISSKVRGKDEILESLARFALTNTNVETNVLLARFRRRELLRIYLRDIRNLGTIAEITEEISNLADAILEYALRYARQELDNRYGSPLEFDKKTRIKQARFCIVALGKLGSNELNYASDIDLLFLYSNDGTTSGQGTRGAITNREYFVKLAEFVTKIVGGQTGEGAAYRVDLRLRPHGRVGALAISFEEAVNYYRKSAQSWERQVLIRSRPSAGDAEVFDIFFEQVESSVFSTDETVENALSNVRLSKEKINLQ
;
A
#
# COMPACT_ATOMS: atom_id res chain seq x y z
N MET A 1 -10.57 -7.41 39.77
CA MET A 1 -11.44 -8.61 39.72
C MET A 1 -10.66 -9.70 39.02
N SER A 2 -10.67 -10.94 39.54
CA SER A 2 -10.10 -12.08 38.82
C SER A 2 -10.90 -12.32 37.55
N LEU A 3 -10.22 -12.67 36.45
CA LEU A 3 -10.91 -13.07 35.22
C LEU A 3 -11.60 -14.42 35.43
N PRO A 4 -12.69 -14.71 34.69
CA PRO A 4 -13.26 -16.06 34.67
C PRO A 4 -12.20 -17.09 34.30
N GLU A 5 -12.15 -18.24 34.98
CA GLU A 5 -11.15 -19.31 34.76
C GLU A 5 -11.03 -19.72 33.28
N LYS A 6 -12.14 -19.69 32.55
CA LYS A 6 -12.19 -19.94 31.12
C LYS A 6 -11.31 -18.99 30.32
N ILE A 7 -11.34 -17.69 30.62
CA ILE A 7 -10.51 -16.69 29.94
C ILE A 7 -9.03 -16.94 30.26
N GLU A 8 -8.71 -17.22 31.52
CA GLU A 8 -7.35 -17.55 31.95
C GLU A 8 -6.80 -18.80 31.22
N SER A 9 -7.66 -19.78 30.96
CA SER A 9 -7.28 -20.98 30.21
C SER A 9 -6.83 -20.69 28.76
N PHE A 10 -7.40 -19.67 28.12
CA PHE A 10 -7.01 -19.22 26.77
C PHE A 10 -5.74 -18.38 26.76
N ILE A 11 -5.46 -17.66 27.85
CA ILE A 11 -4.39 -16.65 27.92
C ILE A 11 -3.07 -17.25 28.39
N LYS A 12 -3.10 -18.23 29.30
CA LYS A 12 -1.91 -18.73 30.02
C LYS A 12 -0.73 -19.20 29.14
N ASN A 13 -1.00 -19.63 27.91
CA ASN A 13 0.00 -20.15 26.97
C ASN A 13 0.33 -19.16 25.84
N LEU A 14 -0.23 -17.95 25.86
CA LEU A 14 0.06 -16.92 24.86
C LEU A 14 1.42 -16.26 25.14
N PRO A 15 2.10 -15.74 24.11
CA PRO A 15 3.43 -15.14 24.26
C PRO A 15 3.46 -13.91 25.18
N ASP A 16 2.36 -13.15 25.26
CA ASP A 16 2.16 -12.06 26.22
C ASP A 16 0.81 -12.23 26.94
N ALA A 17 0.79 -13.13 27.92
CA ALA A 17 -0.39 -13.40 28.74
C ALA A 17 -0.89 -12.16 29.50
N GLU A 18 0.02 -11.34 30.05
CA GLU A 18 -0.36 -10.12 30.77
C GLU A 18 -0.94 -9.06 29.83
N GLY A 19 -0.38 -8.90 28.63
CA GLY A 19 -0.92 -8.03 27.60
C GLY A 19 -2.33 -8.42 27.19
N ALA A 20 -2.57 -9.70 26.91
CA ALA A 20 -3.91 -10.20 26.59
C ALA A 20 -4.89 -10.05 27.76
N ARG A 21 -4.44 -10.26 29.00
CA ARG A 21 -5.26 -10.03 30.22
C ARG A 21 -5.67 -8.57 30.35
N ARG A 22 -4.72 -7.64 30.23
CA ARG A 22 -4.99 -6.20 30.28
C ARG A 22 -5.94 -5.78 29.16
N PHE A 23 -5.71 -6.26 27.94
CA PHE A 23 -6.60 -6.00 26.81
C PHE A 23 -8.02 -6.46 27.10
N TYR A 24 -8.21 -7.70 27.57
CA TYR A 24 -9.55 -8.23 27.83
C TYR A 24 -10.27 -7.46 28.94
N GLN A 25 -9.57 -7.12 30.02
CA GLN A 25 -10.14 -6.31 31.11
C GLN A 25 -10.60 -4.94 30.60
N GLN A 26 -9.75 -4.24 29.85
CA GLN A 26 -10.11 -2.94 29.25
C GLN A 26 -11.27 -3.06 28.26
N PHE A 27 -11.30 -4.13 27.47
CA PHE A 27 -12.36 -4.38 26.51
C PHE A 27 -13.70 -4.65 27.21
N ALA A 28 -13.70 -5.48 28.26
CA ALA A 28 -14.89 -5.79 29.05
C ALA A 28 -15.45 -4.56 29.78
N GLU A 29 -14.56 -3.72 30.30
CA GLU A 29 -14.93 -2.48 30.99
C GLU A 29 -15.54 -1.45 30.02
N LYS A 30 -14.90 -1.24 28.86
CA LYS A 30 -15.36 -0.24 27.88
C LYS A 30 -16.55 -0.69 27.04
N PHE A 31 -16.64 -1.99 26.73
CA PHE A 31 -17.59 -2.55 25.78
C PHE A 31 -18.30 -3.80 26.34
N PRO A 32 -19.06 -3.67 27.44
CA PRO A 32 -19.65 -4.81 28.14
C PRO A 32 -20.68 -5.59 27.30
N ALA A 33 -21.32 -4.97 26.31
CA ALA A 33 -22.28 -5.66 25.44
C ALA A 33 -21.57 -6.50 24.37
N GLU A 34 -20.47 -6.00 23.82
CA GLU A 34 -19.62 -6.64 22.83
C GLU A 34 -18.83 -7.77 23.47
N GLU A 35 -18.34 -7.59 24.68
CA GLU A 35 -17.70 -8.64 25.48
C GLU A 35 -18.63 -9.83 25.67
N LYS A 36 -19.89 -9.60 26.09
CA LYS A 36 -20.87 -10.69 26.25
C LYS A 36 -21.12 -11.45 24.96
N LYS A 37 -21.06 -10.79 23.79
CA LYS A 37 -21.18 -11.44 22.48
C LYS A 37 -19.92 -12.24 22.15
N LEU A 38 -18.74 -11.67 22.41
CA LEU A 38 -17.45 -12.32 22.19
C LEU A 38 -17.29 -13.58 23.05
N ALA A 39 -17.63 -13.51 24.33
CA ALA A 39 -17.52 -14.60 25.29
C ALA A 39 -18.39 -15.83 24.93
N LYS A 40 -19.45 -15.64 24.14
CA LYS A 40 -20.30 -16.73 23.62
C LYS A 40 -19.66 -17.51 22.45
N ASN A 41 -18.67 -16.93 21.78
CA ASN A 41 -17.98 -17.55 20.64
C ASN A 41 -16.52 -17.84 21.01
N GLU A 42 -16.28 -19.02 21.57
CA GLU A 42 -14.97 -19.40 22.10
C GLU A 42 -13.85 -19.32 21.07
N GLY A 43 -14.10 -19.77 19.84
CA GLY A 43 -13.10 -19.68 18.78
C GLY A 43 -12.75 -18.23 18.45
N LEU A 44 -13.74 -17.33 18.40
CA LEU A 44 -13.48 -15.91 18.10
C LEU A 44 -12.78 -15.22 19.26
N LEU A 45 -13.18 -15.53 20.49
CA LEU A 45 -12.52 -15.04 21.69
C LEU A 45 -11.06 -15.45 21.72
N SER A 46 -10.76 -16.73 21.47
CA SER A 46 -9.39 -17.23 21.39
C SER A 46 -8.57 -16.50 20.31
N ASP A 47 -9.12 -16.32 19.11
CA ASP A 47 -8.46 -15.57 18.03
C ASP A 47 -8.18 -14.10 18.43
N VAL A 48 -9.14 -13.42 19.05
CA VAL A 48 -9.01 -12.02 19.47
C VAL A 48 -7.97 -11.85 20.59
N LEU A 49 -7.96 -12.75 21.58
CA LEU A 49 -6.94 -12.77 22.64
C LEU A 49 -5.56 -13.07 22.09
N THR A 50 -5.47 -13.98 21.11
CA THR A 50 -4.21 -14.30 20.42
C THR A 50 -3.68 -13.07 19.68
N LEU A 51 -4.52 -12.38 18.90
CA LEU A 51 -4.12 -11.13 18.25
C LEU A 51 -3.60 -10.09 19.26
N ALA A 52 -4.28 -9.95 20.41
CA ALA A 52 -3.87 -9.01 21.43
C ALA A 52 -2.53 -9.36 22.10
N ALA A 53 -2.25 -10.65 22.31
CA ALA A 53 -0.98 -11.12 22.85
C ALA A 53 0.20 -10.95 21.87
N PHE A 54 -0.03 -11.16 20.58
CA PHE A 54 1.04 -11.06 19.58
C PHE A 54 1.30 -9.63 19.12
N SER A 55 0.31 -8.73 19.23
CA SER A 55 0.46 -7.36 18.75
C SER A 55 -0.31 -6.34 19.60
N PRO A 56 0.40 -5.53 20.41
CA PRO A 56 -0.20 -4.40 21.12
C PRO A 56 -0.90 -3.40 20.18
N LEU A 57 -0.40 -3.24 18.95
CA LEU A 57 -1.03 -2.38 17.94
C LEU A 57 -2.40 -2.91 17.52
N LEU A 58 -2.53 -4.23 17.30
CA LEU A 58 -3.81 -4.85 16.93
C LEU A 58 -4.78 -4.89 18.12
N ALA A 59 -4.27 -5.08 19.34
CA ALA A 59 -5.05 -4.93 20.57
C ALA A 59 -5.68 -3.51 20.65
N MET A 60 -4.85 -2.47 20.46
CA MET A 60 -5.31 -1.09 20.44
C MET A 60 -6.31 -0.82 19.31
N THR A 61 -6.06 -1.39 18.12
CA THR A 61 -6.97 -1.27 16.97
C THR A 61 -8.36 -1.79 17.31
N ILE A 62 -8.47 -2.94 17.98
CA ILE A 62 -9.74 -3.52 18.42
C ILE A 62 -10.40 -2.67 19.51
N LEU A 63 -9.63 -2.16 20.48
CA LEU A 63 -10.17 -1.27 21.53
C LEU A 63 -10.70 0.05 20.96
N GLN A 64 -10.07 0.59 19.92
CA GLN A 64 -10.53 1.79 19.23
C GLN A 64 -11.73 1.52 18.31
N ASN A 65 -11.85 0.29 17.78
CA ASN A 65 -12.85 -0.08 16.79
C ASN A 65 -13.45 -1.47 17.10
N PRO A 66 -14.27 -1.61 18.17
CA PRO A 66 -14.78 -2.91 18.62
C PRO A 66 -15.67 -3.63 17.58
N SER A 67 -16.27 -2.89 16.64
CA SER A 67 -17.04 -3.44 15.53
C SER A 67 -16.21 -4.35 14.60
N TYR A 68 -14.88 -4.20 14.59
CA TYR A 68 -13.98 -5.02 13.77
C TYR A 68 -13.99 -6.49 14.20
N ILE A 69 -14.34 -6.81 15.44
CA ILE A 69 -14.50 -8.20 15.90
C ILE A 69 -15.61 -8.91 15.11
N SER A 70 -16.74 -8.22 14.87
CA SER A 70 -17.85 -8.79 14.11
C SER A 70 -17.48 -8.98 12.64
N TRP A 71 -16.70 -8.07 12.07
CA TRP A 71 -16.14 -8.21 10.73
C TRP A 71 -15.16 -9.39 10.66
N LEU A 72 -14.21 -9.47 11.60
CA LEU A 72 -13.21 -10.54 11.68
C LEU A 72 -13.88 -11.91 11.80
N ASN A 73 -14.95 -12.04 12.61
CA ASN A 73 -15.68 -13.29 12.73
C ASN A 73 -16.20 -13.84 11.39
N ARG A 74 -16.60 -12.96 10.47
CA ARG A 74 -17.07 -13.37 9.13
C ARG A 74 -15.92 -13.72 8.18
N GLN A 75 -14.72 -13.19 8.43
CA GLN A 75 -13.60 -13.26 7.49
C GLN A 75 -12.51 -14.26 7.92
N ARG A 76 -12.39 -14.56 9.22
CA ARG A 76 -11.30 -15.35 9.83
C ARG A 76 -11.21 -16.82 9.39
N ILE A 77 -12.29 -17.36 8.81
CA ILE A 77 -12.35 -18.77 8.39
C ILE A 77 -11.68 -18.97 7.03
N SER A 78 -11.66 -17.93 6.18
CA SER A 78 -11.07 -18.05 4.85
C SER A 78 -9.55 -18.13 4.92
N SER A 79 -8.99 -19.21 4.40
CA SER A 79 -7.55 -19.39 4.23
C SER A 79 -7.03 -18.83 2.90
N LYS A 80 -7.90 -18.31 2.03
CA LYS A 80 -7.49 -17.81 0.71
C LYS A 80 -6.77 -16.47 0.80
N VAL A 81 -5.69 -16.33 0.01
CA VAL A 81 -5.11 -15.03 -0.33
C VAL A 81 -6.18 -14.23 -1.09
N ARG A 82 -6.38 -12.98 -0.68
CA ARG A 82 -7.29 -12.08 -1.39
C ARG A 82 -6.52 -11.25 -2.39
N GLY A 83 -7.07 -11.17 -3.60
CA GLY A 83 -6.52 -10.34 -4.67
C GLY A 83 -6.81 -8.85 -4.45
N LYS A 84 -6.08 -8.01 -5.20
CA LYS A 84 -6.26 -6.54 -5.21
C LYS A 84 -7.72 -6.12 -5.37
N ASP A 85 -8.43 -6.69 -6.34
CA ASP A 85 -9.81 -6.28 -6.67
C ASP A 85 -10.81 -6.59 -5.56
N GLU A 86 -10.70 -7.78 -4.94
CA GLU A 86 -11.55 -8.15 -3.80
C GLU A 86 -11.34 -7.19 -2.61
N ILE A 87 -10.07 -6.82 -2.33
CA ILE A 87 -9.74 -5.87 -1.27
C ILE A 87 -10.23 -4.48 -1.63
N LEU A 88 -10.10 -4.06 -2.90
CA LEU A 88 -10.59 -2.76 -3.38
C LEU A 88 -12.11 -2.64 -3.24
N GLU A 89 -12.87 -3.69 -3.56
CA GLU A 89 -14.31 -3.74 -3.32
C GLU A 89 -14.67 -3.70 -1.83
N SER A 90 -13.89 -4.38 -0.99
CA SER A 90 -14.02 -4.28 0.48
C SER A 90 -13.75 -2.86 0.98
N LEU A 91 -12.75 -2.17 0.42
CA LEU A 91 -12.39 -0.79 0.75
C LEU A 91 -13.49 0.19 0.31
N ALA A 92 -14.04 0.03 -0.89
CA ALA A 92 -15.15 0.84 -1.35
C ALA A 92 -16.37 0.71 -0.42
N ARG A 93 -16.74 -0.51 -0.03
CA ARG A 93 -17.82 -0.75 0.96
C ARG A 93 -17.50 -0.15 2.32
N PHE A 94 -16.26 -0.27 2.78
CA PHE A 94 -15.83 0.34 4.03
C PHE A 94 -15.96 1.86 3.98
N ALA A 95 -15.55 2.50 2.88
CA ALA A 95 -15.64 3.93 2.70
C ALA A 95 -17.08 4.45 2.72
N LEU A 96 -18.01 3.73 2.07
CA LEU A 96 -19.45 4.07 2.09
C LEU A 96 -20.06 4.08 3.49
N THR A 97 -19.50 3.31 4.43
CA THR A 97 -19.95 3.29 5.83
C THR A 97 -19.19 4.27 6.73
N ASN A 98 -18.22 5.01 6.18
CA ASN A 98 -17.34 5.94 6.91
C ASN A 98 -17.22 7.30 6.18
N THR A 99 -18.30 7.80 5.58
CA THR A 99 -18.29 9.00 4.72
C THR A 99 -17.82 10.28 5.40
N ASN A 100 -17.95 10.37 6.73
CA ASN A 100 -17.56 11.55 7.51
C ASN A 100 -16.11 11.49 7.99
N VAL A 101 -15.33 10.50 7.53
CA VAL A 101 -13.94 10.30 7.92
C VAL A 101 -13.04 10.81 6.81
N GLU A 102 -12.08 11.67 7.16
CA GLU A 102 -11.02 12.12 6.26
C GLU A 102 -10.33 10.93 5.58
N THR A 103 -10.07 11.03 4.26
CA THR A 103 -9.61 9.90 3.45
C THR A 103 -8.32 9.26 3.96
N ASN A 104 -7.36 10.04 4.47
CA ASN A 104 -6.12 9.50 5.05
C ASN A 104 -6.38 8.65 6.31
N VAL A 105 -7.29 9.08 7.19
CA VAL A 105 -7.72 8.33 8.38
C VAL A 105 -8.46 7.06 7.96
N LEU A 106 -9.34 7.17 6.96
CA LEU A 106 -10.12 6.06 6.41
C LEU A 106 -9.21 4.95 5.87
N LEU A 107 -8.19 5.30 5.09
CA LEU A 107 -7.22 4.34 4.54
C LEU A 107 -6.39 3.68 5.65
N ALA A 108 -5.94 4.44 6.65
CA ALA A 108 -5.20 3.90 7.79
C ALA A 108 -6.04 2.90 8.62
N ARG A 109 -7.31 3.25 8.89
CA ARG A 109 -8.28 2.37 9.57
C ARG A 109 -8.54 1.09 8.78
N PHE A 110 -8.79 1.22 7.48
CA PHE A 110 -9.01 0.07 6.62
C PHE A 110 -7.81 -0.87 6.64
N ARG A 111 -6.60 -0.35 6.44
CA ARG A 111 -5.38 -1.15 6.51
C ARG A 111 -5.27 -1.91 7.83
N ARG A 112 -5.43 -1.23 8.97
CA ARG A 112 -5.36 -1.87 10.30
C ARG A 112 -6.40 -2.97 10.45
N ARG A 113 -7.63 -2.75 9.98
CA ARG A 113 -8.68 -3.77 9.98
C ARG A 113 -8.29 -5.00 9.17
N GLU A 114 -7.78 -4.80 7.95
CA GLU A 114 -7.36 -5.90 7.09
C GLU A 114 -6.14 -6.66 7.66
N LEU A 115 -5.23 -5.94 8.31
CA LEU A 115 -4.10 -6.55 9.01
C LEU A 115 -4.55 -7.45 10.17
N LEU A 116 -5.66 -7.19 10.87
CA LEU A 116 -6.17 -8.12 11.88
C LEU A 116 -6.39 -9.52 11.30
N ARG A 117 -6.98 -9.60 10.09
CA ARG A 117 -7.25 -10.86 9.42
C ARG A 117 -5.96 -11.50 8.90
N ILE A 118 -5.10 -10.73 8.23
CA ILE A 118 -3.84 -11.26 7.65
C ILE A 118 -2.93 -11.78 8.77
N TYR A 119 -2.76 -11.00 9.84
CA TYR A 119 -1.92 -11.37 10.98
C TYR A 119 -2.48 -12.59 11.73
N LEU A 120 -3.81 -12.72 11.83
CA LEU A 120 -4.41 -13.92 12.40
C LEU A 120 -4.14 -15.17 11.55
N ARG A 121 -4.21 -15.06 10.21
CA ARG A 121 -3.85 -16.18 9.31
C ARG A 121 -2.40 -16.60 9.50
N ASP A 122 -1.50 -15.63 9.64
CA ASP A 122 -0.07 -15.83 9.86
C ASP A 122 0.18 -16.56 11.19
N ILE A 123 -0.32 -16.05 12.34
CA ILE A 123 -0.16 -16.70 13.65
C ILE A 123 -0.72 -18.12 13.66
N ARG A 124 -1.85 -18.35 12.96
CA ARG A 124 -2.49 -19.67 12.87
C ARG A 124 -1.83 -20.60 11.86
N ASN A 125 -0.76 -20.17 11.18
CA ASN A 125 -0.08 -20.91 10.12
C ASN A 125 -1.05 -21.37 9.00
N LEU A 126 -2.02 -20.53 8.65
CA LEU A 126 -3.02 -20.79 7.61
C LEU A 126 -2.61 -20.27 6.22
N GLY A 127 -1.37 -19.79 6.09
CA GLY A 127 -0.76 -19.36 4.85
C GLY A 127 0.76 -19.44 4.95
N THR A 128 1.42 -19.67 3.83
CA THR A 128 2.87 -19.58 3.70
C THR A 128 3.33 -18.13 3.78
N ILE A 129 4.62 -17.90 4.04
CA ILE A 129 5.21 -16.55 4.04
C ILE A 129 4.97 -15.85 2.70
N ALA A 130 5.06 -16.57 1.58
CA ALA A 130 4.77 -16.03 0.25
C ALA A 130 3.32 -15.54 0.15
N GLU A 131 2.35 -16.36 0.56
CA GLU A 131 0.92 -15.98 0.56
C GLU A 131 0.59 -14.81 1.50
N ILE A 132 1.25 -14.73 2.66
CA ILE A 132 1.05 -13.63 3.61
C ILE A 132 1.61 -12.33 3.04
N THR A 133 2.85 -12.35 2.53
CA THR A 133 3.49 -11.17 1.94
C THR A 133 2.79 -10.70 0.66
N GLU A 134 2.30 -11.63 -0.15
CA GLU A 134 1.45 -11.34 -1.31
C GLU A 134 0.16 -10.62 -0.88
N GLU A 135 -0.54 -11.12 0.15
CA GLU A 135 -1.77 -10.48 0.59
C GLU A 135 -1.53 -9.08 1.18
N ILE A 136 -0.41 -8.86 1.88
CA ILE A 136 -0.01 -7.53 2.37
C ILE A 136 0.28 -6.58 1.19
N SER A 137 0.91 -7.09 0.12
CA SER A 137 1.15 -6.33 -1.11
C SER A 137 -0.15 -5.99 -1.85
N ASN A 138 -1.07 -6.96 -1.99
CA ASN A 138 -2.40 -6.73 -2.58
C ASN A 138 -3.20 -5.68 -1.81
N LEU A 139 -3.05 -5.65 -0.47
CA LEU A 139 -3.65 -4.60 0.37
C LEU A 139 -3.07 -3.21 0.07
N ALA A 140 -1.75 -3.11 -0.12
CA ALA A 140 -1.12 -1.85 -0.50
C ALA A 140 -1.58 -1.37 -1.88
N ASP A 141 -1.64 -2.27 -2.87
CA ASP A 141 -2.12 -1.95 -4.21
C ASP A 141 -3.57 -1.47 -4.22
N ALA A 142 -4.46 -2.12 -3.45
CA ALA A 142 -5.86 -1.71 -3.35
C ALA A 142 -6.01 -0.32 -2.70
N ILE A 143 -5.20 -0.03 -1.68
CA ILE A 143 -5.17 1.29 -1.03
C ILE A 143 -4.64 2.37 -2.01
N LEU A 144 -3.58 2.07 -2.75
CA LEU A 144 -3.02 2.97 -3.76
C LEU A 144 -4.01 3.24 -4.90
N GLU A 145 -4.72 2.21 -5.36
CA GLU A 145 -5.75 2.32 -6.39
C GLU A 145 -6.92 3.20 -5.93
N TYR A 146 -7.42 2.99 -4.71
CA TYR A 146 -8.46 3.83 -4.14
C TYR A 146 -7.99 5.28 -3.98
N ALA A 147 -6.78 5.48 -3.44
CA ALA A 147 -6.16 6.79 -3.27
C ALA A 147 -6.01 7.53 -4.61
N LEU A 148 -5.56 6.83 -5.66
CA LEU A 148 -5.42 7.38 -7.01
C LEU A 148 -6.77 7.84 -7.57
N ARG A 149 -7.82 7.01 -7.46
CA ARG A 149 -9.17 7.36 -7.95
C ARG A 149 -9.72 8.59 -7.23
N TYR A 150 -9.57 8.63 -5.91
CA TYR A 150 -9.98 9.77 -5.09
C TYR A 150 -9.23 11.06 -5.46
N ALA A 151 -7.89 10.99 -5.53
CA ALA A 151 -7.07 12.14 -5.87
C ALA A 151 -7.34 12.64 -7.30
N ARG A 152 -7.56 11.72 -8.26
CA ARG A 152 -7.91 12.07 -9.64
C ARG A 152 -9.24 12.80 -9.71
N GLN A 153 -10.27 12.31 -9.02
CA GLN A 153 -11.56 13.00 -8.96
C GLN A 153 -11.42 14.43 -8.42
N GLU A 154 -10.66 14.61 -7.35
CA GLU A 154 -10.40 15.93 -6.76
C GLU A 154 -9.66 16.88 -7.72
N LEU A 155 -8.70 16.38 -8.48
CA LEU A 155 -7.95 17.18 -9.44
C LEU A 155 -8.77 17.46 -10.71
N ASP A 156 -9.57 16.50 -11.19
CA ASP A 156 -10.45 16.68 -12.34
C ASP A 156 -11.52 17.76 -12.06
N ASN A 157 -12.09 17.77 -10.85
CA ASN A 157 -13.01 18.84 -10.41
C ASN A 157 -12.35 20.24 -10.40
N ARG A 158 -11.02 20.30 -10.26
CA ARG A 158 -10.27 21.56 -10.22
C ARG A 158 -9.78 21.98 -11.59
N TYR A 159 -9.18 21.10 -12.37
CA TYR A 159 -8.45 21.46 -13.58
C TYR A 159 -9.03 20.83 -14.86
N GLY A 160 -10.05 19.97 -14.72
CA GLY A 160 -10.53 19.08 -15.78
C GLY A 160 -9.58 17.89 -16.01
N SER A 161 -10.05 16.88 -16.74
CA SER A 161 -9.24 15.69 -17.02
C SER A 161 -8.02 16.02 -17.90
N PRO A 162 -6.86 15.36 -17.67
CA PRO A 162 -5.66 15.57 -18.46
C PRO A 162 -5.82 14.97 -19.87
N LEU A 163 -5.46 15.73 -20.91
CA LEU A 163 -5.60 15.32 -22.31
C LEU A 163 -4.24 15.25 -22.99
N GLU A 164 -4.11 14.34 -23.95
CA GLU A 164 -2.94 14.20 -24.81
C GLU A 164 -3.36 13.97 -26.25
N PHE A 165 -2.42 14.20 -27.17
CA PHE A 165 -2.58 13.84 -28.58
C PHE A 165 -1.98 12.46 -28.85
N ASP A 166 -2.74 11.59 -29.50
CA ASP A 166 -2.19 10.34 -30.03
C ASP A 166 -1.35 10.59 -31.30
N LYS A 167 -0.68 9.54 -31.80
CA LYS A 167 0.15 9.59 -33.03
C LYS A 167 -0.62 10.04 -34.28
N LYS A 168 -1.95 9.99 -34.25
CA LYS A 168 -2.87 10.40 -35.33
C LYS A 168 -3.54 11.75 -35.02
N THR A 169 -2.96 12.54 -34.11
CA THR A 169 -3.44 13.86 -33.67
C THR A 169 -4.85 13.86 -33.09
N ARG A 170 -5.35 12.70 -32.62
CA ARG A 170 -6.63 12.61 -31.93
C ARG A 170 -6.45 12.90 -30.45
N ILE A 171 -7.40 13.64 -29.88
CA ILE A 171 -7.44 13.91 -28.45
C ILE A 171 -7.88 12.65 -27.72
N LYS A 172 -7.13 12.26 -26.68
CA LYS A 172 -7.50 11.22 -25.72
C LYS A 172 -7.09 11.63 -24.31
N GLN A 173 -7.55 10.92 -23.30
CA GLN A 173 -7.12 11.15 -21.93
C GLN A 173 -5.68 10.70 -21.73
N ALA A 174 -4.89 11.51 -21.01
CA ALA A 174 -3.58 11.11 -20.56
C ALA A 174 -3.70 10.12 -19.39
N ARG A 175 -2.90 9.08 -19.47
CA ARG A 175 -2.86 7.92 -18.58
C ARG A 175 -1.78 8.09 -17.51
N PHE A 176 -1.95 7.39 -16.40
CA PHE A 176 -1.05 7.48 -15.24
C PHE A 176 -0.92 6.11 -14.58
N CYS A 177 0.29 5.77 -14.14
CA CYS A 177 0.60 4.54 -13.43
C CYS A 177 1.41 4.84 -12.18
N ILE A 178 1.01 4.21 -11.08
CA ILE A 178 1.83 4.05 -9.88
C ILE A 178 2.56 2.73 -10.04
N VAL A 179 3.88 2.81 -10.16
CA VAL A 179 4.78 1.66 -10.24
C VAL A 179 5.28 1.35 -8.84
N ALA A 180 5.08 0.10 -8.41
CA ALA A 180 5.67 -0.41 -7.19
C ALA A 180 7.11 -0.87 -7.46
N LEU A 181 8.01 -0.56 -6.54
CA LEU A 181 9.41 -0.96 -6.56
C LEU A 181 9.73 -1.84 -5.34
N GLY A 182 10.91 -2.46 -5.35
CA GLY A 182 11.46 -3.16 -4.18
C GLY A 182 10.56 -4.28 -3.64
N LYS A 183 10.23 -4.22 -2.35
CA LYS A 183 9.42 -5.26 -1.70
C LYS A 183 8.00 -5.30 -2.22
N LEU A 184 7.35 -4.14 -2.39
CA LEU A 184 6.01 -4.10 -2.99
C LEU A 184 6.07 -4.61 -4.43
N GLY A 185 7.08 -4.17 -5.19
CA GLY A 185 7.23 -4.56 -6.58
C GLY A 185 7.43 -6.06 -6.81
N SER A 186 7.94 -6.80 -5.82
CA SER A 186 8.06 -8.27 -5.86
C SER A 186 6.99 -9.03 -5.08
N ASN A 187 5.94 -8.36 -4.60
CA ASN A 187 4.92 -8.99 -3.75
C ASN A 187 5.45 -9.55 -2.41
N GLU A 188 6.48 -8.92 -1.85
CA GLU A 188 7.18 -9.34 -0.63
C GLU A 188 7.05 -8.31 0.51
N LEU A 189 5.95 -7.55 0.59
CA LEU A 189 5.77 -6.59 1.69
C LEU A 189 5.65 -7.31 3.03
N ASN A 190 6.34 -6.77 4.03
CA ASN A 190 6.12 -7.14 5.43
C ASN A 190 5.28 -6.08 6.17
N TYR A 191 4.81 -6.40 7.38
CA TYR A 191 3.89 -5.56 8.16
C TYR A 191 4.34 -4.11 8.41
N ALA A 192 5.67 -3.87 8.45
CA ALA A 192 6.28 -2.59 8.77
C ALA A 192 7.06 -1.98 7.59
N SER A 193 6.92 -2.54 6.38
CA SER A 193 7.63 -2.07 5.20
C SER A 193 7.12 -0.71 4.75
N ASP A 194 8.05 0.09 4.24
CA ASP A 194 7.75 1.26 3.44
C ASP A 194 7.33 0.80 2.04
N ILE A 195 6.61 1.65 1.32
CA ILE A 195 6.27 1.41 -0.08
C ILE A 195 7.10 2.33 -0.97
N ASP A 196 7.97 1.72 -1.78
CA ASP A 196 8.80 2.40 -2.76
C ASP A 196 8.01 2.58 -4.05
N LEU A 197 7.78 3.83 -4.47
CA LEU A 197 6.93 4.14 -5.63
C LEU A 197 7.64 5.00 -6.68
N LEU A 198 7.28 4.78 -7.94
CA LEU A 198 7.57 5.62 -9.09
C LEU A 198 6.26 6.00 -9.79
N PHE A 199 6.10 7.26 -10.17
CA PHE A 199 4.90 7.75 -10.84
C PHE A 199 5.18 8.07 -12.32
N LEU A 200 4.51 7.35 -13.22
CA LEU A 200 4.63 7.52 -14.66
C LEU A 200 3.33 8.07 -15.24
N TYR A 201 3.44 8.93 -16.25
CA TYR A 201 2.29 9.30 -17.08
C TYR A 201 2.61 9.14 -18.57
N SER A 202 1.56 9.06 -19.39
CA SER A 202 1.71 8.78 -20.82
C SER A 202 2.40 9.91 -21.58
N ASN A 203 1.76 11.06 -21.77
CA ASN A 203 2.37 12.12 -22.58
C ASN A 203 2.08 13.52 -22.07
N ASP A 204 2.89 14.46 -22.52
CA ASP A 204 2.65 15.88 -22.33
C ASP A 204 1.37 16.33 -23.05
N GLY A 205 0.84 17.45 -22.58
CA GLY A 205 -0.44 17.99 -22.98
C GLY A 205 -0.97 18.94 -21.93
N THR A 206 -2.27 19.22 -21.99
CA THR A 206 -2.95 20.10 -21.04
C THR A 206 -4.24 19.48 -20.57
N THR A 207 -4.65 19.82 -19.36
CA THR A 207 -5.99 19.48 -18.89
C THR A 207 -7.05 20.19 -19.71
N SER A 208 -8.26 19.64 -19.74
CA SER A 208 -9.40 20.23 -20.45
C SER A 208 -9.81 21.62 -19.94
N GLY A 209 -9.41 22.00 -18.73
CA GLY A 209 -9.77 23.27 -18.11
C GLY A 209 -11.24 23.36 -17.68
N GLN A 210 -12.00 22.27 -17.77
CA GLN A 210 -13.44 22.20 -17.44
C GLN A 210 -13.71 22.09 -15.91
N GLY A 211 -12.82 22.63 -15.08
CA GLY A 211 -12.93 22.57 -13.62
C GLY A 211 -13.14 23.95 -12.97
N THR A 212 -13.08 23.99 -11.64
CA THR A 212 -13.16 25.24 -10.87
C THR A 212 -11.94 26.17 -11.04
N ARG A 213 -10.87 25.70 -11.67
CA ARG A 213 -9.64 26.40 -12.02
C ARG A 213 -9.34 26.19 -13.51
N GLY A 214 -8.51 27.06 -14.08
CA GLY A 214 -8.09 26.98 -15.47
C GLY A 214 -7.25 25.75 -15.79
N ALA A 215 -7.00 25.54 -17.09
CA ALA A 215 -6.15 24.46 -17.57
C ALA A 215 -4.71 24.58 -17.04
N ILE A 216 -4.09 23.43 -16.80
CA ILE A 216 -2.67 23.31 -16.44
C ILE A 216 -2.01 22.27 -17.34
N THR A 217 -0.68 22.24 -17.36
CA THR A 217 0.05 21.20 -18.11
C THR A 217 -0.17 19.81 -17.48
N ASN A 218 -0.07 18.75 -18.29
CA ASN A 218 -0.12 17.38 -17.77
C ASN A 218 0.97 17.13 -16.73
N ARG A 219 2.18 17.66 -16.93
CA ARG A 219 3.26 17.59 -15.93
C ARG A 219 2.84 18.17 -14.59
N GLU A 220 2.29 19.39 -14.57
CA GLU A 220 1.79 20.02 -13.34
C GLU A 220 0.65 19.22 -12.71
N TYR A 221 -0.29 18.73 -13.52
CA TYR A 221 -1.41 17.92 -13.05
C TYR A 221 -0.93 16.63 -12.39
N PHE A 222 -0.05 15.87 -13.05
CA PHE A 222 0.39 14.58 -12.55
C PHE A 222 1.37 14.68 -11.37
N VAL A 223 2.17 15.76 -11.28
CA VAL A 223 2.94 16.06 -10.07
C VAL A 223 1.99 16.32 -8.89
N LYS A 224 0.95 17.15 -9.08
CA LYS A 224 -0.07 17.40 -8.05
C LYS A 224 -0.82 16.12 -7.67
N LEU A 225 -1.09 15.24 -8.64
CA LEU A 225 -1.74 13.96 -8.40
C LEU A 225 -0.86 13.06 -7.52
N ALA A 226 0.42 12.91 -7.86
CA ALA A 226 1.39 12.14 -7.10
C ALA A 226 1.58 12.70 -5.67
N GLU A 227 1.65 14.03 -5.51
CA GLU A 227 1.70 14.70 -4.21
C GLU A 227 0.46 14.38 -3.37
N PHE A 228 -0.73 14.43 -3.98
CA PHE A 228 -1.97 14.18 -3.25
C PHE A 228 -2.06 12.70 -2.84
N VAL A 229 -1.79 11.75 -3.75
CA VAL A 229 -1.75 10.32 -3.42
C VAL A 229 -0.76 10.06 -2.27
N THR A 230 0.45 10.62 -2.35
CA THR A 230 1.48 10.50 -1.30
C THR A 230 0.99 11.06 0.03
N LYS A 231 0.30 12.22 0.00
CA LYS A 231 -0.25 12.86 1.21
C LYS A 231 -1.35 12.02 1.86
N ILE A 232 -2.27 11.44 1.10
CA ILE A 232 -3.39 10.67 1.70
C ILE A 232 -2.96 9.29 2.18
N VAL A 233 -2.00 8.65 1.49
CA VAL A 233 -1.47 7.34 1.90
C VAL A 233 -0.47 7.48 3.04
N GLY A 234 0.41 8.49 2.98
CA GLY A 234 1.51 8.73 3.90
C GLY A 234 1.26 9.74 5.02
N GLY A 235 0.14 10.45 4.99
CA GLY A 235 -0.19 11.48 5.99
C GLY A 235 -0.37 10.85 7.37
N GLN A 236 0.34 11.38 8.38
CA GLN A 236 0.15 10.94 9.76
C GLN A 236 -1.19 11.43 10.30
N THR A 237 -1.90 10.55 10.99
CA THR A 237 -3.18 10.82 11.65
C THR A 237 -3.19 10.26 13.06
N GLY A 238 -4.27 10.45 13.83
CA GLY A 238 -4.47 9.73 15.10
C GLY A 238 -4.49 8.19 14.91
N GLU A 239 -4.75 7.72 13.69
CA GLU A 239 -4.68 6.32 13.28
C GLU A 239 -3.35 5.99 12.57
N GLY A 240 -2.33 6.84 12.69
CA GLY A 240 -1.09 6.73 11.92
C GLY A 240 -1.30 6.95 10.42
N ALA A 241 -0.25 6.69 9.63
CA ALA A 241 -0.36 6.64 8.17
C ALA A 241 -0.82 5.25 7.72
N ALA A 242 -1.43 5.15 6.52
CA ALA A 242 -1.67 3.85 5.92
C ALA A 242 -0.34 3.18 5.57
N TYR A 243 0.53 3.87 4.85
CA TYR A 243 1.91 3.41 4.60
C TYR A 243 2.88 4.57 4.68
N ARG A 244 4.13 4.31 5.08
CA ARG A 244 5.22 5.25 4.82
C ARG A 244 5.60 5.11 3.35
N VAL A 245 5.61 6.21 2.62
CA VAL A 245 5.88 6.24 1.18
C VAL A 245 7.31 6.72 0.95
N ASP A 246 8.10 5.93 0.22
CA ASP A 246 9.44 6.30 -0.21
C ASP A 246 9.46 6.57 -1.72
N LEU A 247 9.95 7.76 -2.08
CA LEU A 247 10.01 8.23 -3.47
C LEU A 247 11.46 8.51 -3.91
N ARG A 248 12.45 8.08 -3.12
CA ARG A 248 13.88 8.39 -3.38
C ARG A 248 14.44 7.67 -4.60
N LEU A 249 13.81 6.57 -5.03
CA LEU A 249 14.24 5.74 -6.16
C LEU A 249 13.76 6.22 -7.53
N ARG A 250 13.01 7.34 -7.59
CA ARG A 250 12.58 7.95 -8.85
C ARG A 250 13.77 8.57 -9.61
N PRO A 251 13.67 8.76 -10.94
CA PRO A 251 14.67 9.49 -11.72
C PRO A 251 15.10 10.82 -11.08
N HIS A 252 16.41 11.06 -11.04
CA HIS A 252 17.03 12.21 -10.36
C HIS A 252 16.80 12.27 -8.83
N GLY A 253 16.31 11.19 -8.22
CA GLY A 253 16.13 11.06 -6.77
C GLY A 253 15.35 12.23 -6.16
N ARG A 254 15.86 12.80 -5.06
CA ARG A 254 15.17 13.86 -4.31
C ARG A 254 14.92 15.15 -5.10
N VAL A 255 15.74 15.46 -6.09
CA VAL A 255 15.62 16.68 -6.91
C VAL A 255 14.75 16.49 -8.16
N GLY A 256 14.43 15.24 -8.50
CA GLY A 256 13.53 14.93 -9.62
C GLY A 256 12.08 15.26 -9.35
N ALA A 257 11.33 15.51 -10.42
CA ALA A 257 9.88 15.65 -10.36
C ALA A 257 9.24 14.38 -9.74
N LEU A 258 8.12 14.55 -9.04
CA LEU A 258 7.43 13.42 -8.42
C LEU A 258 6.78 12.50 -9.45
N ALA A 259 6.24 13.07 -10.53
CA ALA A 259 5.74 12.35 -11.68
C ALA A 259 6.54 12.72 -12.93
N ILE A 260 6.81 11.73 -13.76
CA ILE A 260 7.64 11.85 -14.97
C ILE A 260 6.90 11.22 -16.15
N SER A 261 7.04 11.80 -17.36
CA SER A 261 6.45 11.18 -18.55
C SER A 261 7.22 9.88 -18.86
N PHE A 262 6.56 8.89 -19.48
CA PHE A 262 7.30 7.68 -19.83
C PHE A 262 8.45 7.99 -20.79
N GLU A 263 8.33 8.97 -21.70
CA GLU A 263 9.40 9.37 -22.62
C GLU A 263 10.63 9.88 -21.86
N GLU A 264 10.43 10.79 -20.91
CA GLU A 264 11.51 11.33 -20.07
C GLU A 264 12.13 10.20 -19.21
N ALA A 265 11.31 9.30 -18.68
CA ALA A 265 11.78 8.13 -17.93
C ALA A 265 12.61 7.16 -18.78
N VAL A 266 12.15 6.80 -19.99
CA VAL A 266 12.89 5.95 -20.94
C VAL A 266 14.24 6.57 -21.27
N ASN A 267 14.26 7.87 -21.58
CA ASN A 267 15.49 8.57 -21.88
C ASN A 267 16.46 8.57 -20.69
N TYR A 268 15.95 8.78 -19.46
CA TYR A 268 16.73 8.70 -18.23
C TYR A 268 17.38 7.32 -18.03
N TYR A 269 16.59 6.25 -18.07
CA TYR A 269 17.09 4.90 -17.78
C TYR A 269 18.07 4.38 -18.83
N ARG A 270 17.90 4.77 -20.09
CA ARG A 270 18.82 4.43 -21.18
C ARG A 270 20.15 5.19 -21.09
N LYS A 271 20.11 6.50 -20.83
CA LYS A 271 21.29 7.37 -21.01
C LYS A 271 21.99 7.79 -19.72
N SER A 272 21.25 7.93 -18.63
CA SER A 272 21.74 8.64 -17.44
C SER A 272 21.74 7.79 -16.17
N ALA A 273 20.84 6.81 -16.08
CA ALA A 273 20.69 5.98 -14.90
C ALA A 273 21.96 5.17 -14.61
N GLN A 274 22.36 5.17 -13.34
CA GLN A 274 23.43 4.33 -12.82
C GLN A 274 22.99 2.86 -12.84
N SER A 275 23.96 1.93 -12.84
CA SER A 275 23.66 0.49 -12.87
C SER A 275 22.72 0.04 -11.73
N TRP A 276 22.87 0.61 -10.53
CA TRP A 276 21.99 0.30 -9.40
C TRP A 276 20.55 0.82 -9.60
N GLU A 277 20.35 1.94 -10.28
CA GLU A 277 19.01 2.48 -10.58
C GLU A 277 18.27 1.58 -11.57
N ARG A 278 18.99 0.98 -12.52
CA ARG A 278 18.42 -0.02 -13.43
C ARG A 278 18.06 -1.31 -12.68
N GLN A 279 18.89 -1.74 -11.72
CA GLN A 279 18.60 -2.90 -10.89
C GLN A 279 17.32 -2.74 -10.06
N VAL A 280 16.95 -1.51 -9.66
CA VAL A 280 15.67 -1.25 -8.98
C VAL A 280 14.48 -1.69 -9.84
N LEU A 281 14.56 -1.55 -11.18
CA LEU A 281 13.49 -1.94 -12.10
C LEU A 281 13.31 -3.46 -12.24
N ILE A 282 14.29 -4.28 -11.86
CA ILE A 282 14.15 -5.75 -11.82
C ILE A 282 12.98 -6.15 -10.92
N ARG A 283 12.76 -5.37 -9.85
CA ARG A 283 11.70 -5.58 -8.87
C ARG A 283 10.58 -4.55 -9.03
N SER A 284 10.19 -4.25 -10.28
CA SER A 284 9.14 -3.28 -10.57
C SER A 284 7.92 -3.93 -11.21
N ARG A 285 6.73 -3.41 -10.88
CA ARG A 285 5.46 -3.81 -11.50
C ARG A 285 4.42 -2.68 -11.39
N PRO A 286 3.35 -2.67 -12.20
CA PRO A 286 2.24 -1.77 -11.96
C PRO A 286 1.58 -2.09 -10.61
N SER A 287 1.26 -1.06 -9.84
CA SER A 287 0.54 -1.15 -8.56
C SER A 287 -0.87 -0.62 -8.69
N ALA A 288 -1.03 0.59 -9.25
CA ALA A 288 -2.31 1.26 -9.42
C ALA A 288 -2.35 2.13 -10.67
N GLY A 289 -3.55 2.38 -11.18
CA GLY A 289 -3.75 3.12 -12.43
C GLY A 289 -3.61 2.24 -13.67
N ASP A 290 -3.17 2.83 -14.77
CA ASP A 290 -3.12 2.16 -16.07
C ASP A 290 -1.82 1.35 -16.23
N ALA A 291 -1.93 0.03 -16.19
CA ALA A 291 -0.79 -0.89 -16.30
C ALA A 291 -0.08 -0.78 -17.66
N GLU A 292 -0.79 -0.42 -18.73
CA GLU A 292 -0.23 -0.33 -20.08
C GLU A 292 0.84 0.78 -20.17
N VAL A 293 0.75 1.81 -19.33
CA VAL A 293 1.80 2.85 -19.23
C VAL A 293 3.11 2.25 -18.71
N PHE A 294 3.04 1.35 -17.73
CA PHE A 294 4.22 0.63 -17.25
C PHE A 294 4.73 -0.34 -18.31
N ASP A 295 3.86 -1.12 -18.95
CA ASP A 295 4.26 -2.12 -19.94
C ASP A 295 5.04 -1.48 -21.10
N ILE A 296 4.52 -0.36 -21.64
CA ILE A 296 5.19 0.41 -22.71
C ILE A 296 6.53 1.01 -22.25
N PHE A 297 6.59 1.46 -20.99
CA PHE A 297 7.83 1.96 -20.40
C PHE A 297 8.86 0.84 -20.26
N PHE A 298 8.45 -0.28 -19.67
CA PHE A 298 9.33 -1.39 -19.33
C PHE A 298 9.89 -2.06 -20.59
N GLU A 299 9.06 -2.31 -21.61
CA GLU A 299 9.48 -2.82 -22.92
C GLU A 299 10.64 -1.99 -23.52
N GLN A 300 10.61 -0.68 -23.33
CA GLN A 300 11.64 0.21 -23.86
C GLN A 300 12.94 0.24 -23.04
N VAL A 301 12.88 -0.08 -21.75
CA VAL A 301 14.08 -0.06 -20.88
C VAL A 301 14.58 -1.46 -20.53
N GLU A 302 13.87 -2.52 -20.93
CA GLU A 302 14.20 -3.91 -20.61
C GLU A 302 15.64 -4.26 -20.99
N SER A 303 16.08 -3.90 -22.20
CA SER A 303 17.46 -4.11 -22.65
C SER A 303 18.51 -3.33 -21.86
N SER A 304 18.11 -2.24 -21.20
CA SER A 304 18.99 -1.50 -20.28
C SER A 304 19.04 -2.14 -18.89
N VAL A 305 17.95 -2.79 -18.47
CA VAL A 305 17.83 -3.51 -17.19
C VAL A 305 18.55 -4.87 -17.27
N PHE A 306 18.30 -5.62 -18.34
CA PHE A 306 18.88 -6.93 -18.63
C PHE A 306 19.82 -6.83 -19.84
N SER A 307 20.86 -6.03 -19.70
CA SER A 307 21.85 -5.80 -20.77
C SER A 307 22.65 -7.06 -21.09
N THR A 308 22.72 -7.40 -22.38
CA THR A 308 23.62 -8.46 -22.90
C THR A 308 25.06 -7.97 -23.08
N ASP A 309 25.28 -6.66 -23.07
CA ASP A 309 26.59 -6.04 -23.25
C ASP A 309 27.37 -5.92 -21.93
N GLU A 310 26.72 -6.21 -20.79
CA GLU A 310 27.33 -6.18 -19.47
C GLU A 310 28.01 -7.52 -19.16
N THR A 311 29.30 -7.49 -18.80
CA THR A 311 30.01 -8.71 -18.40
C THR A 311 29.65 -9.09 -16.96
N VAL A 312 29.70 -10.40 -16.66
CA VAL A 312 29.46 -10.89 -15.28
C VAL A 312 30.41 -10.23 -14.28
N GLU A 313 31.67 -10.01 -14.67
CA GLU A 313 32.68 -9.36 -13.83
C GLU A 313 32.29 -7.91 -13.49
N ASN A 314 31.91 -7.12 -14.50
CA ASN A 314 31.49 -5.74 -14.30
C ASN A 314 30.19 -5.65 -13.49
N ALA A 315 29.22 -6.53 -13.77
CA ALA A 315 27.97 -6.61 -13.01
C ALA A 315 28.24 -6.91 -11.52
N LEU A 316 29.12 -7.87 -11.22
CA LEU A 316 29.50 -8.21 -9.84
C LEU A 316 30.23 -7.05 -9.15
N SER A 317 31.13 -6.37 -9.86
CA SER A 317 31.83 -5.18 -9.35
C SER A 317 30.84 -4.06 -9.00
N ASN A 318 29.91 -3.76 -9.91
CA ASN A 318 28.86 -2.76 -9.71
C ASN A 318 27.96 -3.09 -8.52
N VAL A 319 27.57 -4.36 -8.36
CA VAL A 319 26.78 -4.82 -7.20
C VAL A 319 27.57 -4.68 -5.90
N ARG A 320 28.86 -5.03 -5.88
CA ARG A 320 29.72 -4.87 -4.69
C ARG A 320 29.84 -3.41 -4.28
N LEU A 321 30.17 -2.53 -5.22
CA LEU A 321 30.27 -1.08 -4.97
C LEU A 321 28.95 -0.49 -4.44
N SER A 322 27.82 -0.95 -4.99
CA SER A 322 26.50 -0.53 -4.53
C SER A 322 26.23 -1.00 -3.10
N LYS A 323 26.57 -2.25 -2.76
CA LYS A 323 26.45 -2.79 -1.40
C LYS A 323 27.37 -2.11 -0.39
N GLU A 324 28.61 -1.79 -0.77
CA GLU A 324 29.55 -1.07 0.09
C GLU A 324 29.04 0.33 0.43
N LYS A 325 28.48 1.06 -0.55
CA LYS A 325 27.86 2.36 -0.31
C LYS A 325 26.66 2.29 0.64
N ILE A 326 25.86 1.22 0.56
CA ILE A 326 24.71 1.01 1.47
C ILE A 326 25.19 0.73 2.89
N ASN A 327 26.24 -0.09 3.06
CA ASN A 327 26.76 -0.45 4.39
C ASN A 327 27.48 0.70 5.12
N LEU A 328 27.86 1.75 4.40
CA LEU A 328 28.55 2.92 4.94
C LEU A 328 27.58 4.06 5.36
N GLN A 329 26.28 3.91 5.13
CA GLN A 329 25.22 4.88 5.48
C GLN A 329 24.41 4.44 6.70
#